data_AF-A0A5M9ZWV0-F1
#
_entry.id   AF-A0A5M9ZWV0-F1
#
_cell.length_a   1.000
_cell.length_b   1.000
_cell.length_c   1.000
_cell.angle_alpha   90.00
_cell.angle_beta   90.00
_cell.angle_gamma   90.00
#
_symmetry.space_group_name_H-M   'P 1'
#
loop_
_entity.id
_entity.type
_entity.pdbx_description
1 polymer ?
#
loop_
_entity_poly.entity_id
_entity_poly.type
_entity_poly.pdbx_seq_one_letter_code
_entity_poly.pdbx_strand_id
1 'polypeptide(L)'
;MAKLIILRGLPASGKSTWARRWAEDPTNTWPHCIISLDDIRVMIAGSPTNRDRMRDQYGGRFENMVVALGRRMVADALDAGWDVVADAQHANPTYAKELAQLAQRHGALWETKDFDVPLDELLQRNAARNAADHVPDAYIRDSWKRFHRTMFRPIMPGDPNGNLLERMCADPDVRVIPVQGEHDIYACNFTSKAFREGRWTTRTINARGLFVDGTGHVTQRGFEKFFAVDETPETSYDSIIEHCQRHPEALPVRVERKENGFLGLIGAADESKTTSGSNQRRFRFWSKSGQTDYSALIERLFPADDDVRDRLWQYLHDWNVTAAVETIDTKSDRHIVGYDHSELRLLHLIRNQEQFTIDYEHEQLFADSGGFTRPEILGRCETVEQVAQAIADAKASDREGAVLYFNDGWMVKVKSDRYKMIKSLRPSLQRALLRGRNLVDRGATAERARRVIDYAREHDIDLTYQRKAFGERDVDMITVGRIVDLLDDRTASSSASSASSTISNM
;
A
#
# COMPACT_ATOMS: atom_id res chain seq x y z
N MET A 1 -25.32 -26.56 -13.84
CA MET A 1 -24.31 -25.89 -12.99
C MET A 1 -24.99 -24.66 -12.45
N ALA A 2 -24.95 -24.44 -11.13
CA ALA A 2 -25.58 -23.28 -10.50
C ALA A 2 -24.98 -21.97 -11.04
N LYS A 3 -25.77 -20.90 -10.98
CA LYS A 3 -25.37 -19.57 -11.46
C LYS A 3 -25.60 -18.49 -10.40
N LEU A 4 -24.59 -17.66 -10.16
CA LEU A 4 -24.67 -16.45 -9.34
C LEU A 4 -24.81 -15.19 -10.22
N ILE A 5 -25.91 -14.46 -10.07
CA ILE A 5 -26.17 -13.18 -10.74
C ILE A 5 -25.91 -12.04 -9.74
N ILE A 6 -24.89 -11.23 -9.99
CA ILE A 6 -24.48 -10.14 -9.11
C ILE A 6 -25.05 -8.82 -9.62
N LEU A 7 -25.97 -8.20 -8.86
CA LEU A 7 -26.57 -6.93 -9.28
C LEU A 7 -25.66 -5.76 -8.95
N ARG A 8 -25.39 -4.87 -9.91
CA ARG A 8 -24.58 -3.66 -9.70
C ARG A 8 -25.37 -2.41 -10.07
N GLY A 9 -25.46 -1.46 -9.13
CA GLY A 9 -26.16 -0.21 -9.38
C GLY A 9 -26.52 0.55 -8.11
N LEU A 10 -26.66 1.87 -8.20
CA LEU A 10 -27.00 2.74 -7.07
C LEU A 10 -28.44 2.52 -6.55
N PRO A 11 -28.79 3.00 -5.34
CA PRO A 11 -30.19 3.05 -4.92
C PRO A 11 -31.05 3.73 -5.99
N ALA A 12 -32.30 3.30 -6.15
CA ALA A 12 -33.24 3.74 -7.19
C ALA A 12 -32.95 3.29 -8.64
N SER A 13 -31.92 2.48 -8.87
CA SER A 13 -31.59 1.97 -10.21
C SER A 13 -32.52 0.86 -10.74
N GLY A 14 -33.33 0.24 -9.88
CA GLY A 14 -34.29 -0.81 -10.26
C GLY A 14 -33.84 -2.26 -10.01
N LYS A 15 -32.67 -2.49 -9.38
CA LYS A 15 -32.13 -3.82 -9.03
C LYS A 15 -33.15 -4.77 -8.39
N SER A 16 -33.68 -4.41 -7.22
CA SER A 16 -34.60 -5.26 -6.46
C SER A 16 -35.92 -5.50 -7.18
N THR A 17 -36.35 -4.58 -8.04
CA THR A 17 -37.52 -4.77 -8.91
C THR A 17 -37.22 -5.80 -10.00
N TRP A 18 -36.03 -5.72 -10.62
CA TRP A 18 -35.60 -6.71 -11.60
C TRP A 18 -35.40 -8.09 -10.96
N ALA A 19 -34.78 -8.17 -9.78
CA ALA A 19 -34.56 -9.42 -9.05
C ALA A 19 -35.85 -10.19 -8.81
N ARG A 20 -36.89 -9.48 -8.31
CA ARG A 20 -38.22 -10.07 -8.09
C ARG A 20 -38.87 -10.54 -9.39
N ARG A 21 -38.84 -9.71 -10.43
CA ARG A 21 -39.37 -10.10 -11.76
C ARG A 21 -38.64 -11.32 -12.33
N TRP A 22 -37.33 -11.42 -12.12
CA TRP A 22 -36.55 -12.59 -12.53
C TRP A 22 -37.00 -13.84 -11.76
N ALA A 23 -37.17 -13.77 -10.45
CA ALA A 23 -37.64 -14.93 -9.67
C ALA A 23 -39.09 -15.33 -9.97
N GLU A 24 -39.94 -14.38 -10.35
CA GLU A 24 -41.34 -14.64 -10.74
C GLU A 24 -41.49 -15.12 -12.19
N ASP A 25 -40.46 -14.99 -13.02
CA ASP A 25 -40.52 -15.35 -14.43
C ASP A 25 -40.66 -16.87 -14.58
N PRO A 26 -41.77 -17.37 -15.17
CA PRO A 26 -42.02 -18.80 -15.29
C PRO A 26 -41.02 -19.54 -16.19
N THR A 27 -40.20 -18.82 -16.95
CA THR A 27 -39.12 -19.41 -17.75
C THR A 27 -37.92 -19.84 -16.90
N ASN A 28 -37.78 -19.32 -15.68
CA ASN A 28 -36.72 -19.70 -14.74
C ASN A 28 -37.10 -20.95 -13.95
N THR A 29 -37.02 -22.11 -14.61
CA THR A 29 -37.45 -23.40 -14.04
C THR A 29 -36.42 -24.08 -13.13
N TRP A 30 -35.18 -23.57 -13.09
CA TRP A 30 -34.12 -24.10 -12.22
C TRP A 30 -34.34 -23.64 -10.77
N PRO A 31 -34.04 -24.45 -9.73
CA PRO A 31 -34.13 -24.00 -8.34
C PRO A 31 -33.34 -22.71 -8.13
N HIS A 32 -33.97 -21.68 -7.55
CA HIS A 32 -33.35 -20.37 -7.43
C HIS A 32 -33.81 -19.57 -6.21
N CYS A 33 -33.00 -18.59 -5.80
CA CYS A 33 -33.35 -17.67 -4.71
C CYS A 33 -32.76 -16.26 -4.90
N ILE A 34 -33.32 -15.29 -4.19
CA ILE A 34 -32.78 -13.93 -4.07
C ILE A 34 -32.18 -13.78 -2.68
N ILE A 35 -30.93 -13.32 -2.61
CA ILE A 35 -30.26 -13.01 -1.35
C ILE A 35 -29.99 -11.51 -1.32
N SER A 36 -30.84 -10.80 -0.58
CA SER A 36 -30.82 -9.34 -0.44
C SER A 36 -30.17 -8.94 0.88
N LEU A 37 -29.14 -8.09 0.83
CA LEU A 37 -28.55 -7.55 2.05
C LEU A 37 -29.53 -6.63 2.80
N ASP A 38 -30.44 -5.97 2.10
CA ASP A 38 -31.46 -5.12 2.72
C ASP A 38 -32.50 -5.97 3.46
N ASP A 39 -32.88 -7.12 2.92
CA ASP A 39 -33.79 -8.05 3.60
C ASP A 39 -33.11 -8.72 4.80
N ILE A 40 -31.83 -9.10 4.67
CA ILE A 40 -31.04 -9.65 5.78
C ILE A 40 -30.91 -8.64 6.92
N ARG A 41 -30.69 -7.35 6.62
CA ARG A 41 -30.65 -6.29 7.65
C ARG A 41 -31.95 -6.25 8.46
N VAL A 42 -33.09 -6.32 7.78
CA VAL A 42 -34.41 -6.30 8.43
C VAL A 42 -34.67 -7.61 9.18
N MET A 43 -34.28 -8.76 8.62
CA MET A 43 -34.41 -10.07 9.27
C MET A 43 -33.66 -10.14 10.60
N ILE A 44 -32.39 -9.72 10.63
CA ILE A 44 -31.58 -9.69 11.86
C ILE A 44 -32.15 -8.69 12.86
N ALA A 45 -32.60 -7.52 12.38
CA ALA A 45 -33.12 -6.49 13.26
C ALA A 45 -34.57 -6.73 13.72
N GLY A 46 -35.32 -7.63 13.08
CA GLY A 46 -36.75 -7.87 13.32
C GLY A 46 -37.70 -6.73 12.91
N SER A 47 -37.20 -5.54 12.58
CA SER A 47 -37.99 -4.42 12.04
C SER A 47 -37.11 -3.33 11.40
N PRO A 48 -37.63 -2.52 10.46
CA PRO A 48 -36.90 -1.38 9.89
C PRO A 48 -36.44 -0.36 10.94
N THR A 49 -37.28 -0.06 11.94
CA THR A 49 -36.94 0.87 13.03
C THR A 49 -35.76 0.38 13.85
N ASN A 50 -35.72 -0.92 14.20
CA ASN A 50 -34.60 -1.47 14.94
C ASN A 50 -33.33 -1.59 14.07
N ARG A 51 -33.48 -1.83 12.76
CA ARG A 51 -32.36 -1.82 11.81
C ARG A 51 -31.64 -0.47 11.85
N ASP A 52 -32.39 0.64 11.78
CA ASP A 52 -31.79 1.97 11.77
C ASP A 52 -31.07 2.26 13.09
N ARG A 53 -31.69 1.90 14.22
CA ARG A 53 -31.05 1.94 15.55
C ARG A 53 -29.76 1.12 15.60
N MET A 54 -29.75 -0.11 15.06
CA MET A 54 -28.55 -0.95 15.04
C MET A 54 -27.45 -0.40 14.14
N ARG A 55 -27.80 0.20 12.99
CA ARG A 55 -26.83 0.88 12.12
C ARG A 55 -26.21 2.08 12.81
N ASP A 56 -26.99 2.87 13.52
CA ASP A 56 -26.50 4.04 14.25
C ASP A 56 -25.62 3.64 15.45
N GLN A 57 -26.02 2.62 16.21
CA GLN A 57 -25.33 2.20 17.43
C GLN A 57 -24.06 1.37 17.15
N TYR A 58 -24.12 0.45 16.19
CA TYR A 58 -23.05 -0.53 15.95
C TYR A 58 -22.31 -0.34 14.63
N GLY A 59 -22.88 0.47 13.70
CA GLY A 59 -22.24 0.87 12.45
C GLY A 59 -21.64 -0.31 11.68
N GLY A 60 -20.31 -0.24 11.47
CA GLY A 60 -19.57 -1.25 10.70
C GLY A 60 -19.61 -2.67 11.27
N ARG A 61 -19.81 -2.86 12.58
CA ARG A 61 -19.92 -4.21 13.16
C ARG A 61 -21.20 -4.92 12.69
N PHE A 62 -22.32 -4.20 12.68
CA PHE A 62 -23.59 -4.72 12.18
C PHE A 62 -23.50 -5.03 10.68
N GLU A 63 -22.94 -4.11 9.88
CA GLU A 63 -22.80 -4.32 8.44
C GLU A 63 -21.86 -5.49 8.10
N ASN A 64 -20.75 -5.66 8.82
CA ASN A 64 -19.86 -6.81 8.63
C ASN A 64 -20.57 -8.14 8.90
N MET A 65 -21.43 -8.20 9.91
CA MET A 65 -22.23 -9.38 10.23
C MET A 65 -23.26 -9.68 9.14
N VAL A 66 -24.00 -8.66 8.67
CA VAL A 66 -24.97 -8.78 7.55
C VAL A 66 -24.29 -9.33 6.30
N VAL A 67 -23.15 -8.76 5.91
CA VAL A 67 -22.39 -9.20 4.72
C VAL A 67 -21.88 -10.63 4.90
N ALA A 68 -21.39 -10.99 6.09
CA ALA A 68 -20.92 -12.34 6.36
C ALA A 68 -22.06 -13.38 6.27
N LEU A 69 -23.25 -13.05 6.79
CA LEU A 69 -24.42 -13.93 6.70
C LEU A 69 -24.88 -14.08 5.25
N GLY A 70 -25.01 -12.97 4.51
CA GLY A 70 -25.38 -13.02 3.10
C GLY A 70 -24.45 -13.87 2.26
N ARG A 71 -23.13 -13.79 2.49
CA ARG A 71 -22.14 -14.65 1.81
C ARG A 71 -22.31 -16.13 2.12
N ARG A 72 -22.63 -16.48 3.38
CA ARG A 72 -22.90 -17.89 3.75
C ARG A 72 -24.16 -18.40 3.06
N MET A 73 -25.23 -17.61 3.06
CA MET A 73 -26.45 -17.97 2.35
C MET A 73 -26.22 -18.17 0.85
N VAL A 74 -25.38 -17.33 0.22
CA VAL A 74 -24.99 -17.51 -1.19
C VAL A 74 -24.24 -18.83 -1.36
N ALA A 75 -23.23 -19.09 -0.52
CA ALA A 75 -22.44 -20.31 -0.57
C ALA A 75 -23.31 -21.57 -0.46
N ASP A 76 -24.16 -21.63 0.58
CA ASP A 76 -25.01 -22.79 0.87
C ASP A 76 -26.01 -23.05 -0.28
N ALA A 77 -26.57 -21.98 -0.88
CA ALA A 77 -27.46 -22.10 -2.03
C ALA A 77 -26.73 -22.62 -3.28
N LEU A 78 -25.51 -22.14 -3.54
CA LEU A 78 -24.70 -22.61 -4.66
C LEU A 78 -24.28 -24.08 -4.47
N ASP A 79 -23.92 -24.50 -3.25
CA ASP A 79 -23.61 -25.90 -2.92
C ASP A 79 -24.84 -26.81 -3.08
N ALA A 80 -26.03 -26.30 -2.80
CA ALA A 80 -27.29 -26.99 -3.09
C ALA A 80 -27.63 -27.02 -4.59
N GLY A 81 -26.83 -26.37 -5.44
CA GLY A 81 -27.02 -26.31 -6.89
C GLY A 81 -28.04 -25.27 -7.35
N TRP A 82 -28.43 -24.30 -6.50
CA TRP A 82 -29.44 -23.29 -6.80
C TRP A 82 -28.84 -22.07 -7.49
N ASP A 83 -29.60 -21.47 -8.40
CA ASP A 83 -29.26 -20.16 -8.94
C ASP A 83 -29.53 -19.07 -7.90
N VAL A 84 -28.64 -18.08 -7.82
CA VAL A 84 -28.70 -17.06 -6.78
C VAL A 84 -28.64 -15.68 -7.42
N VAL A 85 -29.58 -14.81 -7.07
CA VAL A 85 -29.46 -13.37 -7.33
C VAL A 85 -28.96 -12.68 -6.07
N ALA A 86 -27.74 -12.14 -6.12
CA ALA A 86 -27.18 -11.32 -5.06
C ALA A 86 -27.67 -9.87 -5.21
N ASP A 87 -28.74 -9.52 -4.48
CA ASP A 87 -29.31 -8.18 -4.49
C ASP A 87 -28.63 -7.28 -3.45
N ALA A 88 -27.73 -6.45 -3.94
CA ALA A 88 -27.22 -5.30 -3.22
C ALA A 88 -26.75 -4.24 -4.21
N GLN A 89 -26.26 -3.11 -3.70
CA GLN A 89 -25.71 -2.05 -4.54
C GLN A 89 -24.49 -2.51 -5.35
N HIS A 90 -23.60 -3.28 -4.72
CA HIS A 90 -22.27 -3.67 -5.22
C HIS A 90 -21.52 -2.52 -5.93
N ALA A 91 -21.68 -1.30 -5.42
CA ALA A 91 -21.10 -0.09 -6.04
C ALA A 91 -19.57 -0.09 -6.04
N ASN A 92 -18.97 -0.68 -5.00
CA ASN A 92 -17.55 -0.94 -4.96
C ASN A 92 -17.26 -2.30 -5.64
N PRO A 93 -16.50 -2.33 -6.75
CA PRO A 93 -16.20 -3.56 -7.49
C PRO A 93 -15.57 -4.67 -6.64
N THR A 94 -14.89 -4.33 -5.53
CA THR A 94 -14.31 -5.33 -4.61
C THR A 94 -15.36 -6.30 -4.09
N TYR A 95 -16.56 -5.83 -3.72
CA TYR A 95 -17.59 -6.72 -3.19
C TYR A 95 -18.15 -7.67 -4.24
N ALA A 96 -18.32 -7.18 -5.47
CA ALA A 96 -18.75 -8.01 -6.59
C ALA A 96 -17.66 -9.04 -6.96
N LYS A 97 -16.38 -8.65 -6.90
CA LYS A 97 -15.24 -9.56 -7.07
C LYS A 97 -15.23 -10.68 -6.03
N GLU A 98 -15.46 -10.36 -4.76
CA GLU A 98 -15.51 -11.37 -3.69
C GLU A 98 -16.66 -12.38 -3.89
N LEU A 99 -17.80 -11.93 -4.44
CA LEU A 99 -18.92 -12.81 -4.81
C LEU A 99 -18.60 -13.67 -6.04
N ALA A 100 -17.95 -13.12 -7.06
CA ALA A 100 -17.49 -13.89 -8.21
C ALA A 100 -16.49 -14.99 -7.80
N GLN A 101 -15.55 -14.66 -6.91
CA GLN A 101 -14.63 -15.63 -6.31
C GLN A 101 -15.35 -16.68 -5.46
N LEU A 102 -16.43 -16.29 -4.76
CA LEU A 102 -17.27 -17.24 -4.03
C LEU A 102 -17.92 -18.23 -5.02
N ALA A 103 -18.56 -17.76 -6.08
CA ALA A 103 -19.14 -18.64 -7.09
C ALA A 103 -18.11 -19.63 -7.67
N GLN A 104 -16.91 -19.15 -8.03
CA GLN A 104 -15.83 -20.01 -8.53
C GLN A 104 -15.42 -21.11 -7.53
N ARG A 105 -15.27 -20.77 -6.25
CA ARG A 105 -14.92 -21.76 -5.21
C ARG A 105 -15.97 -22.86 -5.04
N HIS A 106 -17.22 -22.54 -5.31
CA HIS A 106 -18.35 -23.47 -5.24
C HIS A 106 -18.69 -24.09 -6.62
N GLY A 107 -17.80 -23.94 -7.62
CA GLY A 107 -17.99 -24.54 -8.96
C GLY A 107 -19.20 -23.99 -9.73
N ALA A 108 -19.65 -22.78 -9.39
CA ALA A 108 -20.79 -22.12 -10.00
C ALA A 108 -20.37 -21.12 -11.09
N LEU A 109 -21.23 -20.96 -12.10
CA LEU A 109 -21.13 -19.86 -13.06
C LEU A 109 -21.46 -18.54 -12.37
N TRP A 110 -20.96 -17.43 -12.90
CA TRP A 110 -21.34 -16.11 -12.40
C TRP A 110 -21.45 -15.09 -13.54
N GLU A 111 -22.30 -14.10 -13.34
CA GLU A 111 -22.39 -12.93 -14.21
C GLU A 111 -22.75 -11.68 -13.41
N THR A 112 -22.56 -10.51 -14.01
CA THR A 112 -23.04 -9.23 -13.46
C THR A 112 -24.24 -8.71 -14.23
N LYS A 113 -25.23 -8.19 -13.51
CA LYS A 113 -26.33 -7.41 -14.10
C LYS A 113 -26.20 -5.95 -13.70
N ASP A 114 -25.90 -5.12 -14.69
CA ASP A 114 -25.61 -3.70 -14.47
C ASP A 114 -26.85 -2.83 -14.67
N PHE A 115 -27.03 -1.88 -13.76
CA PHE A 115 -28.09 -0.88 -13.78
C PHE A 115 -27.46 0.52 -13.81
N ASP A 116 -26.92 0.89 -14.97
CA ASP A 116 -26.35 2.21 -15.23
C ASP A 116 -27.47 3.22 -15.51
N VAL A 117 -27.90 3.93 -14.47
CA VAL A 117 -29.01 4.89 -14.51
C VAL A 117 -28.45 6.28 -14.17
N PRO A 118 -28.73 7.33 -14.96
CA PRO A 118 -28.26 8.69 -14.71
C PRO A 118 -28.69 9.23 -13.34
N LEU A 119 -27.86 10.11 -12.76
CA LEU A 119 -28.09 10.66 -11.40
C LEU A 119 -29.47 11.30 -11.25
N ASP A 120 -29.91 12.09 -12.23
CA ASP A 120 -31.19 12.79 -12.16
C ASP A 120 -32.37 11.82 -12.12
N GLU A 121 -32.29 10.74 -12.89
CA GLU A 121 -33.31 9.69 -12.88
C GLU A 121 -33.29 8.89 -11.57
N LEU A 122 -32.12 8.61 -10.99
CA LEU A 122 -32.02 7.99 -9.67
C LEU A 122 -32.71 8.84 -8.60
N LEU A 123 -32.50 10.15 -8.61
CA LEU A 123 -33.11 11.08 -7.65
C LEU A 123 -34.63 11.18 -7.84
N GLN A 124 -35.09 11.29 -9.09
CA GLN A 124 -36.52 11.30 -9.41
C GLN A 124 -37.20 10.01 -8.93
N ARG A 125 -36.61 8.85 -9.23
CA ARG A 125 -37.12 7.55 -8.78
C ARG A 125 -37.05 7.42 -7.27
N ASN A 126 -36.04 7.98 -6.61
CA ASN A 126 -35.92 7.96 -5.15
C ASN A 126 -37.02 8.79 -4.47
N ALA A 127 -37.33 9.98 -4.99
CA ALA A 127 -38.41 10.83 -4.50
C ALA A 127 -39.79 10.18 -4.61
N ALA A 128 -40.00 9.30 -5.59
CA ALA A 128 -41.24 8.56 -5.77
C ALA A 128 -41.37 7.29 -4.89
N ARG A 129 -40.35 6.96 -4.07
CA ARG A 129 -40.38 5.77 -3.21
C ARG A 129 -41.21 5.98 -1.95
N ASN A 130 -41.72 4.88 -1.42
CA ASN A 130 -42.30 4.85 -0.09
C ASN A 130 -41.26 5.26 0.97
N ALA A 131 -41.72 5.84 2.08
CA ALA A 131 -40.84 6.34 3.15
C ALA A 131 -39.86 5.29 3.70
N ALA A 132 -40.23 4.00 3.69
CA ALA A 132 -39.37 2.91 4.15
C ALA A 132 -38.19 2.59 3.21
N ASP A 133 -38.31 2.91 1.91
CA ASP A 133 -37.33 2.62 0.86
C ASP A 133 -36.59 3.86 0.36
N HIS A 134 -37.06 5.04 0.78
CA HIS A 134 -36.45 6.33 0.45
C HIS A 134 -35.11 6.48 1.18
N VAL A 135 -34.04 6.75 0.43
CA VAL A 135 -32.72 7.04 1.00
C VAL A 135 -32.41 8.53 0.92
N PRO A 136 -31.56 9.11 1.78
CA PRO A 136 -31.20 10.52 1.65
C PRO A 136 -30.56 10.85 0.30
N ASP A 137 -31.00 11.92 -0.36
CA ASP A 137 -30.47 12.34 -1.67
C ASP A 137 -28.95 12.59 -1.65
N ALA A 138 -28.44 13.14 -0.54
CA ALA A 138 -27.00 13.34 -0.34
C ALA A 138 -26.23 12.02 -0.47
N TYR A 139 -26.77 10.91 0.05
CA TYR A 139 -26.15 9.60 -0.06
C TYR A 139 -26.06 9.10 -1.51
N ILE A 140 -27.10 9.34 -2.33
CA ILE A 140 -27.08 8.99 -3.76
C ILE A 140 -26.04 9.84 -4.49
N ARG A 141 -26.03 11.16 -4.27
CA ARG A 141 -25.08 12.09 -4.91
C ARG A 141 -23.63 11.73 -4.57
N ASP A 142 -23.34 11.47 -3.30
CA ASP A 142 -22.01 11.09 -2.84
C ASP A 142 -21.58 9.73 -3.40
N SER A 143 -22.49 8.76 -3.42
CA SER A 143 -22.23 7.44 -4.00
C SER A 143 -21.99 7.52 -5.50
N TRP A 144 -22.78 8.33 -6.23
CA TRP A 144 -22.58 8.55 -7.66
C TRP A 144 -21.23 9.17 -7.93
N LYS A 145 -20.91 10.30 -7.28
CA LYS A 145 -19.60 10.99 -7.40
C LYS A 145 -18.43 10.02 -7.15
N ARG A 146 -18.58 9.11 -6.19
CA ARG A 146 -17.53 8.15 -5.82
C ARG A 146 -17.38 6.96 -6.77
N PHE A 147 -18.48 6.41 -7.31
CA PHE A 147 -18.46 5.09 -7.95
C PHE A 147 -18.84 5.07 -9.43
N HIS A 148 -19.48 6.10 -10.00
CA HIS A 148 -20.01 6.05 -11.38
C HIS A 148 -18.96 5.70 -12.44
N ARG A 149 -17.68 6.05 -12.24
CA ARG A 149 -16.59 5.75 -13.18
C ARG A 149 -15.98 4.34 -13.04
N THR A 150 -16.28 3.64 -11.95
CA THR A 150 -15.57 2.40 -11.58
C THR A 150 -16.49 1.21 -11.35
N MET A 151 -17.75 1.45 -10.97
CA MET A 151 -18.71 0.40 -10.58
C MET A 151 -18.88 -0.71 -11.61
N PHE A 152 -18.97 -0.34 -12.89
CA PHE A 152 -19.25 -1.27 -13.99
C PHE A 152 -18.00 -1.78 -14.70
N ARG A 153 -16.81 -1.52 -14.13
CA ARG A 153 -15.58 -2.13 -14.66
C ARG A 153 -15.71 -3.66 -14.66
N PRO A 154 -15.17 -4.37 -15.67
CA PRO A 154 -15.14 -5.83 -15.68
C PRO A 154 -14.56 -6.38 -14.38
N ILE A 155 -15.17 -7.45 -13.87
CA ILE A 155 -14.69 -8.14 -12.68
C ILE A 155 -13.73 -9.23 -13.13
N MET A 156 -12.50 -9.17 -12.60
CA MET A 156 -11.49 -10.20 -12.79
C MET A 156 -11.28 -10.90 -11.44
N PRO A 157 -12.01 -11.99 -11.15
CA PRO A 157 -11.88 -12.69 -9.88
C PRO A 157 -10.55 -13.46 -9.76
N GLY A 158 -9.90 -13.75 -10.89
CA GLY A 158 -8.66 -14.53 -10.97
C GLY A 158 -8.89 -16.04 -10.96
N ASP A 159 -7.80 -16.78 -11.08
CA ASP A 159 -7.73 -18.23 -10.90
C ASP A 159 -6.55 -18.54 -9.95
N PRO A 160 -6.80 -19.14 -8.76
CA PRO A 160 -5.75 -19.55 -7.83
C PRO A 160 -4.71 -20.51 -8.40
N ASN A 161 -5.02 -21.21 -9.49
CA ASN A 161 -4.16 -22.16 -10.19
C ASN A 161 -3.69 -21.66 -11.56
N GLY A 162 -4.09 -20.45 -11.95
CA GLY A 162 -3.75 -19.86 -13.22
C GLY A 162 -2.33 -19.28 -13.27
N ASN A 163 -2.09 -18.40 -14.23
CA ASN A 163 -0.83 -17.66 -14.33
C ASN A 163 -0.63 -16.70 -13.13
N LEU A 164 0.53 -16.05 -13.03
CA LEU A 164 0.84 -15.17 -11.89
C LEU A 164 -0.20 -14.06 -11.69
N LEU A 165 -0.64 -13.38 -12.75
CA LEU A 165 -1.65 -12.32 -12.66
C LEU A 165 -2.98 -12.88 -12.13
N GLU A 166 -3.42 -14.03 -12.65
CA GLU A 166 -4.64 -14.69 -12.22
C GLU A 166 -4.57 -15.08 -10.74
N ARG A 167 -3.44 -15.62 -10.29
CA ARG A 167 -3.25 -15.97 -8.88
C ARG A 167 -3.19 -14.73 -7.97
N MET A 168 -2.60 -13.63 -8.44
CA MET A 168 -2.61 -12.34 -7.73
C MET A 168 -4.01 -11.73 -7.68
N CYS A 169 -4.82 -11.89 -8.72
CA CYS A 169 -6.22 -11.51 -8.72
C CYS A 169 -7.06 -12.38 -7.78
N ALA A 170 -6.77 -13.67 -7.69
CA ALA A 170 -7.51 -14.60 -6.85
C ALA A 170 -7.32 -14.38 -5.34
N ASP A 171 -6.19 -13.80 -4.93
CA ASP A 171 -5.89 -13.58 -3.51
C ASP A 171 -6.63 -12.37 -2.92
N PRO A 172 -7.42 -12.55 -1.84
CA PRO A 172 -8.20 -11.47 -1.24
C PRO A 172 -7.35 -10.40 -0.54
N ASP A 173 -6.11 -10.73 -0.19
CA ASP A 173 -5.16 -9.85 0.47
C ASP A 173 -4.23 -9.14 -0.53
N VAL A 174 -4.40 -9.39 -1.83
CA VAL A 174 -3.73 -8.69 -2.93
C VAL A 174 -4.71 -7.80 -3.72
N ARG A 175 -4.26 -6.58 -3.98
CA ARG A 175 -4.91 -5.59 -4.83
C ARG A 175 -4.14 -5.49 -6.14
N VAL A 176 -4.82 -5.79 -7.24
CA VAL A 176 -4.31 -5.68 -8.60
C VAL A 176 -4.96 -4.47 -9.27
N ILE A 177 -4.15 -3.56 -9.81
CA ILE A 177 -4.62 -2.33 -10.47
C ILE A 177 -3.89 -2.17 -11.81
N PRO A 178 -4.59 -1.87 -12.92
CA PRO A 178 -3.94 -1.48 -14.16
C PRO A 178 -3.00 -0.28 -13.95
N VAL A 179 -1.81 -0.32 -14.52
CA VAL A 179 -0.85 0.78 -14.46
C VAL A 179 -1.29 1.89 -15.41
N GLN A 180 -1.40 3.12 -14.91
CA GLN A 180 -1.81 4.26 -15.74
C GLN A 180 -0.77 4.51 -16.84
N GLY A 181 -1.25 4.65 -18.08
CA GLY A 181 -0.41 4.91 -19.25
C GLY A 181 0.18 3.65 -19.90
N GLU A 182 -0.07 2.47 -19.34
CA GLU A 182 0.33 1.19 -19.92
C GLU A 182 -0.90 0.42 -20.44
N HIS A 183 -0.68 -0.37 -21.48
CA HIS A 183 -1.66 -1.35 -21.93
C HIS A 183 -1.27 -2.72 -21.37
N ASP A 184 -2.24 -3.43 -20.79
CA ASP A 184 -2.07 -4.79 -20.27
C ASP A 184 -0.96 -4.99 -19.24
N ILE A 185 -0.68 -3.97 -18.41
CA ILE A 185 0.24 -4.08 -17.26
C ILE A 185 -0.50 -3.75 -15.98
N TYR A 186 -0.27 -4.56 -14.96
CA TYR A 186 -0.95 -4.49 -13.68
C TYR A 186 0.04 -4.42 -12.53
N ALA A 187 -0.16 -3.45 -11.63
CA ALA A 187 0.53 -3.38 -10.36
C ALA A 187 -0.18 -4.26 -9.33
N CYS A 188 0.53 -5.26 -8.82
CA CYS A 188 0.11 -6.01 -7.65
C CYS A 188 0.62 -5.28 -6.39
N ASN A 189 -0.19 -5.24 -5.34
CA ASN A 189 0.16 -4.69 -4.04
C ASN A 189 -0.72 -5.33 -2.96
N PHE A 190 -0.22 -5.55 -1.74
CA PHE A 190 -1.08 -6.01 -0.64
C PHE A 190 -2.17 -4.98 -0.30
N THR A 191 -3.31 -5.46 0.20
CA THR A 191 -4.41 -4.59 0.62
C THR A 191 -4.07 -3.85 1.92
N SER A 192 -4.71 -2.70 2.15
CA SER A 192 -4.59 -1.97 3.42
C SER A 192 -5.11 -2.78 4.62
N LYS A 193 -5.99 -3.75 4.39
CA LYS A 193 -6.47 -4.68 5.41
C LYS A 193 -5.38 -5.68 5.77
N ALA A 194 -4.79 -6.34 4.76
CA ALA A 194 -3.68 -7.27 4.94
C ALA A 194 -2.52 -6.62 5.71
N PHE A 195 -2.15 -5.39 5.35
CA PHE A 195 -1.11 -4.63 6.06
C PHE A 195 -1.44 -4.39 7.54
N ARG A 196 -2.68 -3.98 7.85
CA ARG A 196 -3.10 -3.63 9.21
C ARG A 196 -3.25 -4.85 10.11
N GLU A 197 -3.71 -5.96 9.54
CA GLU A 197 -3.95 -7.21 10.25
C GLU A 197 -2.73 -8.14 10.23
N GLY A 198 -1.61 -7.71 9.63
CA GLY A 198 -0.38 -8.49 9.58
C GLY A 198 -0.48 -9.79 8.77
N ARG A 199 -1.32 -9.82 7.73
CA ARG A 199 -1.55 -11.02 6.90
C ARG A 199 -0.43 -11.20 5.87
N TRP A 200 0.71 -11.70 6.34
CA TRP A 200 1.91 -11.90 5.55
C TRP A 200 2.02 -13.36 5.09
N THR A 201 1.51 -13.64 3.89
CA THR A 201 1.72 -14.90 3.18
C THR A 201 2.83 -14.74 2.16
N THR A 202 3.35 -15.85 1.62
CA THR A 202 4.29 -15.81 0.48
C THR A 202 3.79 -14.89 -0.63
N ARG A 203 2.47 -14.91 -0.92
CA ARG A 203 1.89 -14.08 -1.97
C ARG A 203 1.83 -12.60 -1.60
N THR A 204 1.43 -12.23 -0.39
CA THR A 204 1.33 -10.80 0.00
C THR A 204 2.70 -10.16 0.21
N ILE A 205 3.71 -10.95 0.60
CA ILE A 205 5.12 -10.54 0.64
C ILE A 205 5.64 -10.28 -0.77
N ASN A 206 5.38 -11.21 -1.69
CA ASN A 206 5.79 -11.14 -3.09
C ASN A 206 5.07 -10.00 -3.85
N ALA A 207 3.82 -9.67 -3.50
CA ALA A 207 3.04 -8.65 -4.20
C ALA A 207 3.57 -7.21 -4.06
N ARG A 208 4.64 -6.92 -3.30
CA ARG A 208 5.13 -5.55 -3.11
C ARG A 208 5.97 -5.10 -4.31
N GLY A 209 5.52 -4.06 -5.02
CA GLY A 209 6.27 -3.55 -6.19
C GLY A 209 6.38 -4.56 -7.33
N LEU A 210 5.37 -5.42 -7.47
CA LEU A 210 5.30 -6.42 -8.53
C LEU A 210 4.44 -5.90 -9.68
N PHE A 211 4.99 -5.92 -10.89
CA PHE A 211 4.28 -5.53 -12.10
C PHE A 211 4.25 -6.70 -13.06
N VAL A 212 3.04 -7.07 -13.49
CA VAL A 212 2.81 -8.24 -14.34
C VAL A 212 1.97 -7.85 -15.55
N ASP A 213 2.20 -8.49 -16.68
CA ASP A 213 1.33 -8.36 -17.85
C ASP A 213 0.13 -9.32 -17.81
N GLY A 214 -0.74 -9.27 -18.82
CA GLY A 214 -1.92 -10.14 -18.95
C GLY A 214 -1.59 -11.64 -19.05
N THR A 215 -0.36 -11.98 -19.47
CA THR A 215 0.12 -13.37 -19.56
C THR A 215 0.67 -13.88 -18.22
N GLY A 216 0.85 -12.98 -17.25
CA GLY A 216 1.47 -13.28 -15.96
C GLY A 216 3.00 -13.16 -15.97
N HIS A 217 3.61 -12.62 -17.02
CA HIS A 217 5.03 -12.33 -17.05
C HIS A 217 5.35 -11.10 -16.20
N VAL A 218 6.46 -11.13 -15.46
CA VAL A 218 6.89 -10.02 -14.60
C VAL A 218 7.61 -8.99 -15.47
N THR A 219 7.03 -7.80 -15.62
CA THR A 219 7.57 -6.73 -16.47
C THR A 219 8.46 -5.75 -15.70
N GLN A 220 8.24 -5.63 -14.39
CA GLN A 220 9.08 -4.84 -13.49
C GLN A 220 8.93 -5.37 -12.05
N ARG A 221 10.00 -5.27 -11.26
CA ARG A 221 10.09 -5.90 -9.94
C ARG A 221 10.79 -5.02 -8.91
N GLY A 222 10.12 -4.79 -7.79
CA GLY A 222 10.69 -4.18 -6.59
C GLY A 222 11.05 -5.21 -5.52
N PHE A 223 11.52 -4.72 -4.37
CA PHE A 223 11.75 -5.57 -3.19
C PHE A 223 10.46 -6.17 -2.66
N GLU A 224 10.55 -7.43 -2.27
CA GLU A 224 9.56 -8.06 -1.41
C GLU A 224 9.40 -7.31 -0.08
N LYS A 225 8.28 -7.55 0.61
CA LYS A 225 8.10 -6.99 1.95
C LYS A 225 9.06 -7.67 2.93
N PHE A 226 10.07 -6.93 3.38
CA PHE A 226 10.87 -7.27 4.55
C PHE A 226 10.51 -6.42 5.78
N PHE A 227 10.82 -6.93 6.96
CA PHE A 227 10.39 -6.40 8.25
C PHE A 227 11.55 -5.81 9.03
N ALA A 228 11.24 -4.88 9.93
CA ALA A 228 12.24 -4.34 10.83
C ALA A 228 12.50 -5.30 12.00
N VAL A 229 13.68 -5.20 12.61
CA VAL A 229 13.94 -5.83 13.90
C VAL A 229 12.84 -5.42 14.89
N ASP A 230 12.29 -6.41 15.59
CA ASP A 230 11.18 -6.28 16.55
C ASP A 230 9.84 -5.82 15.92
N GLU A 231 9.64 -5.96 14.59
CA GLU A 231 8.37 -5.66 13.90
C GLU A 231 7.38 -6.84 13.93
N THR A 232 7.86 -8.08 13.85
CA THR A 232 7.08 -9.32 13.89
C THR A 232 7.74 -10.35 14.81
N PRO A 233 7.02 -11.41 15.26
CA PRO A 233 7.64 -12.49 16.03
C PRO A 233 8.88 -13.09 15.34
N GLU A 234 8.81 -13.31 14.02
CA GLU A 234 9.89 -13.90 13.20
C GLU A 234 11.08 -12.95 13.02
N THR A 235 10.86 -11.65 13.19
CA THR A 235 11.91 -10.62 13.10
C THR A 235 12.25 -10.02 14.46
N SER A 236 11.90 -10.70 15.55
CA SER A 236 12.40 -10.35 16.88
C SER A 236 13.93 -10.46 16.90
N TYR A 237 14.59 -9.65 17.72
CA TYR A 237 16.04 -9.74 17.92
C TYR A 237 16.48 -11.19 18.19
N ASP A 238 15.81 -11.87 19.12
CA ASP A 238 16.15 -13.25 19.48
C ASP A 238 15.98 -14.20 18.29
N SER A 239 14.88 -14.11 17.52
CA SER A 239 14.67 -14.94 16.34
C SER A 239 15.71 -14.73 15.25
N ILE A 240 16.20 -13.49 15.06
CA ILE A 240 17.27 -13.19 14.10
C ILE A 240 18.58 -13.85 14.53
N ILE A 241 18.94 -13.72 15.81
CA ILE A 241 20.16 -14.34 16.35
C ILE A 241 20.08 -15.86 16.28
N GLU A 242 18.93 -16.42 16.66
CA GLU A 242 18.67 -17.86 16.59
C GLU A 242 18.71 -18.37 15.14
N HIS A 243 18.26 -17.58 14.16
CA HIS A 243 18.36 -17.90 12.74
C HIS A 243 19.83 -18.04 12.32
N CYS A 244 20.68 -17.05 12.63
CA CYS A 244 22.11 -17.13 12.32
C CYS A 244 22.81 -18.34 12.97
N GLN A 245 22.38 -18.75 14.17
CA GLN A 245 22.94 -19.90 14.86
C GLN A 245 22.53 -21.23 14.24
N ARG A 246 21.27 -21.34 13.78
CA ARG A 246 20.73 -22.57 13.18
C ARG A 246 21.06 -22.72 11.70
N HIS A 247 21.33 -21.60 11.01
CA HIS A 247 21.56 -21.52 9.57
C HIS A 247 22.92 -20.85 9.27
N PRO A 248 24.05 -21.57 9.40
CA PRO A 248 25.37 -21.02 9.06
C PRO A 248 25.46 -20.53 7.61
N GLU A 249 24.68 -21.08 6.69
CA GLU A 249 24.56 -20.65 5.30
C GLU A 249 23.96 -19.26 5.10
N ALA A 250 23.26 -18.73 6.12
CA ALA A 250 22.74 -17.36 6.13
C ALA A 250 23.87 -16.32 6.33
N LEU A 251 25.05 -16.76 6.77
CA LEU A 251 26.27 -15.95 6.84
C LEU A 251 27.09 -16.09 5.54
N PRO A 252 27.89 -15.06 5.20
CA PRO A 252 27.99 -13.78 5.89
C PRO A 252 26.83 -12.83 5.59
N VAL A 253 26.48 -11.99 6.57
CA VAL A 253 25.45 -10.95 6.43
C VAL A 253 26.09 -9.65 5.96
N ARG A 254 25.63 -9.10 4.84
CA ARG A 254 26.06 -7.77 4.38
C ARG A 254 25.19 -6.69 5.02
N VAL A 255 25.82 -5.69 5.62
CA VAL A 255 25.13 -4.57 6.30
C VAL A 255 25.31 -3.32 5.48
N GLU A 256 24.21 -2.75 5.00
CA GLU A 256 24.22 -1.52 4.20
C GLU A 256 23.48 -0.40 4.90
N ARG A 257 23.96 0.83 4.71
CA ARG A 257 23.30 2.04 5.19
C ARG A 257 21.90 2.12 4.60
N LYS A 258 20.91 2.29 5.48
CA LYS A 258 19.55 2.53 5.01
C LYS A 258 19.38 4.00 4.62
N GLU A 259 19.27 4.25 3.33
CA GLU A 259 18.94 5.57 2.80
C GLU A 259 17.50 5.97 3.14
N ASN A 260 17.28 7.29 3.19
CA ASN A 260 16.02 7.91 3.63
C ASN A 260 15.45 8.86 2.57
N GLY A 261 14.88 8.27 1.53
CA GLY A 261 14.05 8.92 0.53
C GLY A 261 12.80 8.09 0.27
N PHE A 262 12.40 7.98 -1.00
CA PHE A 262 11.37 7.05 -1.44
C PHE A 262 11.89 6.08 -2.49
N LEU A 263 11.34 4.87 -2.50
CA LEU A 263 11.70 3.84 -3.49
C LEU A 263 11.19 4.23 -4.88
N GLY A 264 12.12 4.38 -5.80
CA GLY A 264 11.88 4.43 -7.24
C GLY A 264 12.26 3.11 -7.91
N LEU A 265 11.55 2.76 -8.96
CA LEU A 265 11.79 1.57 -9.77
C LEU A 265 11.93 2.00 -11.22
N ILE A 266 13.04 1.61 -11.85
CA ILE A 266 13.38 1.99 -13.22
C ILE A 266 13.49 0.71 -14.04
N GLY A 267 12.62 0.57 -15.04
CA GLY A 267 12.62 -0.56 -15.96
C GLY A 267 12.70 -0.11 -17.42
N ALA A 268 13.10 -1.04 -18.29
CA ALA A 268 12.95 -0.88 -19.73
C ALA A 268 11.53 -1.25 -20.15
N ALA A 269 11.08 -0.65 -21.25
CA ALA A 269 9.84 -0.99 -21.92
C ALA A 269 10.07 -1.12 -23.41
N ASP A 270 9.42 -2.12 -24.01
CA ASP A 270 9.42 -2.31 -25.45
C ASP A 270 8.75 -1.12 -26.16
N GLU A 271 9.19 -0.88 -27.39
CA GLU A 271 8.89 0.32 -28.17
C GLU A 271 7.39 0.58 -28.34
N SER A 272 7.00 1.85 -28.22
CA SER A 272 5.77 2.35 -28.85
C SER A 272 6.15 2.97 -30.20
N LYS A 273 5.54 2.50 -31.30
CA LYS A 273 5.67 3.17 -32.60
C LYS A 273 5.26 4.63 -32.46
N THR A 274 6.22 5.55 -32.53
CA THR A 274 5.91 6.97 -32.69
C THR A 274 5.57 7.25 -34.14
N THR A 275 4.62 8.14 -34.39
CA THR A 275 4.19 8.58 -35.73
C THR A 275 5.33 9.23 -36.54
N SER A 276 6.48 9.50 -35.92
CA SER A 276 7.64 10.19 -36.50
C SER A 276 8.79 9.25 -36.92
N GLY A 277 8.64 7.92 -36.80
CA GLY A 277 9.58 6.95 -37.39
C GLY A 277 10.94 6.80 -36.68
N SER A 278 11.18 7.46 -35.55
CA SER A 278 12.33 7.21 -34.68
C SER A 278 11.96 6.24 -33.56
N ASN A 279 12.63 5.09 -33.52
CA ASN A 279 12.55 4.14 -32.42
C ASN A 279 13.15 4.76 -31.16
N GLN A 280 12.30 5.23 -30.24
CA GLN A 280 12.77 5.75 -28.96
C GLN A 280 12.61 4.67 -27.89
N ARG A 281 13.74 4.21 -27.36
CA ARG A 281 13.82 3.37 -26.16
C ARG A 281 13.07 4.03 -25.03
N ARG A 282 12.08 3.34 -24.47
CA ARG A 282 11.20 3.88 -23.43
C ARG A 282 11.58 3.34 -22.06
N PHE A 283 11.70 4.23 -21.09
CA PHE A 283 11.86 3.88 -19.69
C PHE A 283 10.51 3.90 -18.95
N ARG A 284 10.42 3.09 -17.90
CA ARG A 284 9.36 3.12 -16.91
C ARG A 284 9.94 3.63 -15.60
N PHE A 285 9.51 4.81 -15.17
CA PHE A 285 9.87 5.38 -13.88
C PHE A 285 8.68 5.25 -12.94
N TRP A 286 8.69 4.28 -12.04
CA TRP A 286 7.55 3.97 -11.19
C TRP A 286 7.89 4.08 -9.71
N SER A 287 6.88 4.40 -8.92
CA SER A 287 6.92 4.13 -7.47
C SER A 287 6.52 2.66 -7.21
N LYS A 288 6.47 2.25 -5.94
CA LYS A 288 5.93 0.93 -5.53
C LYS A 288 4.49 0.62 -6.04
N SER A 289 3.75 1.64 -6.47
CA SER A 289 2.36 1.52 -6.94
C SER A 289 2.22 1.69 -8.46
N GLY A 290 3.33 1.84 -9.20
CA GLY A 290 3.33 2.15 -10.62
C GLY A 290 3.50 3.65 -10.89
N GLN A 291 2.84 4.12 -11.95
CA GLN A 291 2.85 5.52 -12.35
C GLN A 291 2.14 6.39 -11.31
N THR A 292 2.85 7.38 -10.79
CA THR A 292 2.36 8.34 -9.78
C THR A 292 3.04 9.70 -9.98
N ASP A 293 2.64 10.75 -9.26
CA ASP A 293 3.33 12.04 -9.31
C ASP A 293 4.81 11.95 -8.89
N TYR A 294 5.18 10.93 -8.11
CA TYR A 294 6.56 10.63 -7.76
C TYR A 294 7.40 10.13 -8.94
N SER A 295 6.77 9.56 -9.97
CA SER A 295 7.44 9.09 -11.18
C SER A 295 8.25 10.19 -11.87
N ALA A 296 7.69 11.39 -11.93
CA ALA A 296 8.35 12.55 -12.51
C ALA A 296 9.60 13.00 -11.72
N LEU A 297 9.63 12.77 -10.41
CA LEU A 297 10.81 13.06 -9.59
C LEU A 297 11.95 12.09 -9.86
N ILE A 298 11.63 10.81 -10.04
CA ILE A 298 12.62 9.77 -10.40
C ILE A 298 13.22 10.11 -11.76
N GLU A 299 12.37 10.33 -12.76
CA GLU A 299 12.81 10.65 -14.14
C GLU A 299 13.68 11.90 -14.19
N ARG A 300 13.30 12.95 -13.46
CA ARG A 300 14.06 14.21 -13.41
C ARG A 300 15.48 14.03 -12.87
N LEU A 301 15.68 13.09 -11.95
CA LEU A 301 16.98 12.83 -11.32
C LEU A 301 17.77 11.74 -12.04
N PHE A 302 17.19 11.10 -13.06
CA PHE A 302 17.88 10.13 -13.90
C PHE A 302 18.84 10.83 -14.88
N PRO A 303 19.94 10.17 -15.30
CA PRO A 303 20.87 10.76 -16.27
C PRO A 303 20.17 11.31 -17.52
N ALA A 304 20.57 12.52 -17.91
CA ALA A 304 20.02 13.23 -19.07
C ALA A 304 20.82 13.00 -20.36
N ASP A 305 22.05 12.49 -20.25
CA ASP A 305 22.92 12.19 -21.39
C ASP A 305 22.37 10.99 -22.19
N ASP A 306 22.14 11.18 -23.49
CA ASP A 306 21.46 10.19 -24.35
C ASP A 306 22.26 8.89 -24.49
N ASP A 307 23.59 8.96 -24.61
CA ASP A 307 24.45 7.79 -24.73
C ASP A 307 24.44 6.97 -23.43
N VAL A 308 24.43 7.65 -22.27
CA VAL A 308 24.27 7.00 -20.96
C VAL A 308 22.91 6.33 -20.87
N ARG A 309 21.82 7.03 -21.23
CA ARG A 309 20.46 6.49 -21.20
C ARG A 309 20.34 5.27 -22.10
N ASP A 310 20.89 5.33 -23.30
CA ASP A 310 20.88 4.21 -24.25
C ASP A 310 21.55 2.95 -23.68
N ARG A 311 22.72 3.11 -23.04
CA ARG A 311 23.40 2.00 -22.35
C ARG A 311 22.58 1.46 -21.18
N LEU A 312 22.08 2.33 -20.31
CA LEU A 312 21.29 1.93 -19.15
C LEU A 312 19.99 1.22 -19.56
N TRP A 313 19.34 1.68 -20.63
CA TRP A 313 18.17 1.01 -21.17
C TRP A 313 18.51 -0.41 -21.65
N GLN A 314 19.60 -0.56 -22.43
CA GLN A 314 20.04 -1.85 -22.94
C GLN A 314 20.32 -2.83 -21.81
N TYR A 315 20.97 -2.38 -20.74
CA TYR A 315 21.22 -3.16 -19.54
C TYR A 315 19.94 -3.64 -18.85
N LEU A 316 18.99 -2.74 -18.59
CA LEU A 316 17.71 -3.10 -17.96
C LEU A 316 16.94 -4.12 -18.82
N HIS A 317 16.95 -3.93 -20.13
CA HIS A 317 16.27 -4.78 -21.10
C HIS A 317 16.93 -6.17 -21.20
N ASP A 318 18.22 -6.22 -21.54
CA ASP A 318 18.90 -7.49 -21.87
C ASP A 318 19.13 -8.37 -20.65
N TRP A 319 19.42 -7.77 -19.49
CA TRP A 319 19.55 -8.52 -18.25
C TRP A 319 18.19 -8.86 -17.63
N ASN A 320 17.10 -8.33 -18.20
CA ASN A 320 15.74 -8.47 -17.71
C ASN A 320 15.63 -8.12 -16.21
N VAL A 321 16.08 -6.91 -15.87
CA VAL A 321 16.13 -6.40 -14.49
C VAL A 321 15.41 -5.07 -14.34
N THR A 322 15.06 -4.77 -13.09
CA THR A 322 14.62 -3.46 -12.63
C THR A 322 15.70 -2.85 -11.75
N ALA A 323 16.07 -1.60 -12.00
CA ALA A 323 16.89 -0.85 -11.05
C ALA A 323 16.00 -0.29 -9.93
N ALA A 324 16.20 -0.77 -8.71
CA ALA A 324 15.62 -0.19 -7.52
C ALA A 324 16.54 0.92 -7.00
N VAL A 325 15.99 2.12 -6.89
CA VAL A 325 16.73 3.31 -6.44
C VAL A 325 16.05 3.93 -5.23
N GLU A 326 16.84 4.46 -4.29
CA GLU A 326 16.31 5.42 -3.33
C GLU A 326 16.39 6.81 -3.95
N THR A 327 15.23 7.44 -4.13
CA THR A 327 15.12 8.79 -4.66
C THR A 327 15.16 9.79 -3.52
N ILE A 328 16.25 10.54 -3.44
CA ILE A 328 16.46 11.59 -2.44
C ILE A 328 16.10 12.92 -3.09
N ASP A 329 15.01 13.56 -2.65
CA ASP A 329 14.58 14.86 -3.17
C ASP A 329 14.50 15.92 -2.07
N THR A 330 15.43 16.87 -2.09
CA THR A 330 15.58 17.87 -1.03
C THR A 330 14.62 19.06 -1.17
N LYS A 331 13.79 19.08 -2.23
CA LYS A 331 12.92 20.22 -2.59
C LYS A 331 11.42 19.93 -2.44
N SER A 332 10.99 18.72 -2.73
CA SER A 332 9.59 18.32 -2.91
C SER A 332 9.21 17.16 -2.00
N ASP A 333 10.19 16.37 -1.55
CA ASP A 333 9.95 15.19 -0.71
C ASP A 333 11.03 15.01 0.37
N ARG A 334 11.18 16.05 1.22
CA ARG A 334 12.10 16.01 2.37
C ARG A 334 11.62 14.95 3.36
N HIS A 335 12.52 14.02 3.68
CA HIS A 335 12.30 13.02 4.72
C HIS A 335 12.88 13.49 6.06
N ILE A 336 13.34 12.59 6.93
CA ILE A 336 13.79 12.90 8.30
C ILE A 336 15.30 13.14 8.33
N VAL A 337 16.06 12.35 7.57
CA VAL A 337 17.51 12.53 7.44
C VAL A 337 17.77 13.60 6.38
N GLY A 338 18.65 14.54 6.70
CA GLY A 338 19.07 15.59 5.77
C GLY A 338 20.10 15.09 4.76
N TYR A 339 19.99 15.60 3.54
CA TYR A 339 20.92 15.39 2.43
C TYR A 339 21.24 16.73 1.77
N ASP A 340 22.46 16.86 1.23
CA ASP A 340 22.96 18.13 0.70
C ASP A 340 22.36 18.47 -0.68
N HIS A 341 22.08 17.45 -1.49
CA HIS A 341 21.50 17.61 -2.82
C HIS A 341 20.53 16.46 -3.14
N SER A 342 19.76 16.63 -4.22
CA SER A 342 18.84 15.59 -4.71
C SER A 342 19.59 14.66 -5.66
N GLU A 343 19.41 13.35 -5.49
CA GLU A 343 20.09 12.33 -6.30
C GLU A 343 19.28 11.02 -6.29
N LEU A 344 19.61 10.12 -7.22
CA LEU A 344 19.20 8.72 -7.18
C LEU A 344 20.35 7.89 -6.63
N ARG A 345 20.09 7.12 -5.57
CA ARG A 345 21.04 6.10 -5.09
C ARG A 345 20.61 4.73 -5.56
N LEU A 346 21.47 4.03 -6.29
CA LEU A 346 21.19 2.66 -6.72
C LEU A 346 21.24 1.73 -5.51
N LEU A 347 20.09 1.16 -5.13
CA LEU A 347 20.02 0.15 -4.09
C LEU A 347 20.51 -1.18 -4.66
N HIS A 348 19.73 -1.75 -5.58
CA HIS A 348 19.98 -3.04 -6.18
C HIS A 348 19.35 -3.16 -7.58
N LEU A 349 19.88 -4.08 -8.38
CA LEU A 349 19.19 -4.59 -9.57
C LEU A 349 18.36 -5.80 -9.18
N ILE A 350 17.09 -5.86 -9.59
CA ILE A 350 16.17 -6.92 -9.21
C ILE A 350 15.68 -7.62 -10.48
N ARG A 351 15.80 -8.95 -10.53
CA ARG A 351 15.37 -9.72 -11.70
C ARG A 351 13.85 -9.66 -11.89
N ASN A 352 13.42 -9.46 -13.13
CA ASN A 352 12.02 -9.42 -13.53
C ASN A 352 11.46 -10.84 -13.65
N GLN A 353 11.27 -11.49 -12.50
CA GLN A 353 10.76 -12.85 -12.39
C GLN A 353 9.93 -13.01 -11.10
N GLU A 354 9.16 -14.09 -10.99
CA GLU A 354 8.30 -14.33 -9.82
C GLU A 354 9.10 -14.53 -8.53
N GLN A 355 10.16 -15.36 -8.61
CA GLN A 355 11.04 -15.62 -7.48
C GLN A 355 11.97 -14.42 -7.27
N PHE A 356 11.87 -13.77 -6.11
CA PHE A 356 12.71 -12.62 -5.83
C PHE A 356 14.21 -12.98 -5.85
N THR A 357 14.99 -12.19 -6.60
CA THR A 357 16.44 -12.35 -6.69
C THR A 357 17.06 -10.99 -7.01
N ILE A 358 18.11 -10.65 -6.27
CA ILE A 358 18.95 -9.48 -6.54
C ILE A 358 20.06 -9.90 -7.51
N ASP A 359 20.28 -9.11 -8.54
CA ASP A 359 21.33 -9.34 -9.53
C ASP A 359 22.62 -8.61 -9.15
N TYR A 360 23.38 -9.23 -8.24
CA TYR A 360 24.65 -8.66 -7.76
C TYR A 360 25.73 -8.57 -8.84
N GLU A 361 25.67 -9.42 -9.87
CA GLU A 361 26.70 -9.53 -10.91
C GLU A 361 26.78 -8.24 -11.74
N HIS A 362 25.63 -7.65 -12.06
CA HIS A 362 25.54 -6.53 -12.98
C HIS A 362 25.47 -5.15 -12.30
N GLU A 363 25.27 -5.10 -10.98
CA GLU A 363 25.03 -3.85 -10.25
C GLU A 363 26.15 -2.82 -10.37
N GLN A 364 27.41 -3.26 -10.28
CA GLN A 364 28.54 -2.34 -10.31
C GLN A 364 28.66 -1.66 -11.69
N LEU A 365 28.53 -2.45 -12.77
CA LEU A 365 28.57 -1.93 -14.13
C LEU A 365 27.43 -0.94 -14.40
N PHE A 366 26.22 -1.23 -13.92
CA PHE A 366 25.08 -0.32 -14.05
C PHE A 366 25.29 0.98 -13.27
N ALA A 367 25.77 0.88 -12.02
CA ALA A 367 26.06 2.04 -11.18
C ALA A 367 27.10 2.96 -11.84
N ASP A 368 28.22 2.40 -12.28
CA ASP A 368 29.32 3.16 -12.87
C ASP A 368 28.91 3.80 -14.21
N SER A 369 28.16 3.08 -15.04
CA SER A 369 27.70 3.59 -16.34
C SER A 369 26.70 4.74 -16.20
N GLY A 370 25.89 4.73 -15.15
CA GLY A 370 24.90 5.76 -14.86
C GLY A 370 25.37 6.86 -13.90
N GLY A 371 26.56 6.71 -13.30
CA GLY A 371 27.06 7.62 -12.26
C GLY A 371 26.23 7.58 -10.97
N PHE A 372 25.63 6.43 -10.63
CA PHE A 372 24.81 6.29 -9.43
C PHE A 372 25.65 6.04 -8.18
N THR A 373 25.44 6.85 -7.15
CA THR A 373 25.94 6.55 -5.80
C THR A 373 25.23 5.30 -5.26
N ARG A 374 25.97 4.40 -4.61
CA ARG A 374 25.40 3.25 -3.89
C ARG A 374 25.35 3.49 -2.38
N PRO A 375 24.42 2.86 -1.64
CA PRO A 375 24.47 2.85 -0.19
C PRO A 375 25.82 2.37 0.33
N GLU A 376 26.29 3.01 1.40
CA GLU A 376 27.54 2.63 2.05
C GLU A 376 27.42 1.25 2.70
N ILE A 377 28.39 0.38 2.42
CA ILE A 377 28.53 -0.91 3.10
C ILE A 377 29.15 -0.63 4.47
N LEU A 378 28.36 -0.80 5.53
CA LEU A 378 28.78 -0.58 6.91
C LEU A 378 29.61 -1.75 7.46
N GLY A 379 29.42 -2.95 6.89
CA GLY A 379 30.20 -4.12 7.28
C GLY A 379 29.73 -5.41 6.61
N ARG A 380 30.51 -6.46 6.85
CA ARG A 380 30.18 -7.85 6.52
C ARG A 380 30.36 -8.67 7.78
N CYS A 381 29.26 -9.23 8.29
CA CYS A 381 29.23 -10.01 9.52
C CYS A 381 29.42 -11.49 9.18
N GLU A 382 30.56 -12.04 9.59
CA GLU A 382 30.92 -13.45 9.44
C GLU A 382 30.42 -14.28 10.64
N THR A 383 30.08 -13.64 11.77
CA THR A 383 29.63 -14.33 12.99
C THR A 383 28.34 -13.73 13.56
N VAL A 384 27.68 -14.50 14.42
CA VAL A 384 26.45 -14.11 15.11
C VAL A 384 26.67 -12.87 15.99
N GLU A 385 27.81 -12.78 16.67
CA GLU A 385 28.18 -11.66 17.52
C GLU A 385 28.35 -10.37 16.70
N GLN A 386 28.92 -10.48 15.50
CA GLN A 386 29.03 -9.35 14.58
C GLN A 386 27.66 -8.89 14.08
N VAL A 387 26.71 -9.81 13.85
CA VAL A 387 25.32 -9.47 13.50
C VAL A 387 24.65 -8.72 14.66
N ALA A 388 24.79 -9.22 15.89
CA ALA A 388 24.27 -8.56 17.08
C ALA A 388 24.83 -7.14 17.25
N GLN A 389 26.14 -6.98 17.07
CA GLN A 389 26.80 -5.67 17.13
C GLN A 389 26.30 -4.73 16.03
N ALA A 390 26.17 -5.21 14.78
CA ALA A 390 25.64 -4.41 13.68
C ALA A 390 24.21 -3.93 13.93
N ILE A 391 23.36 -4.75 14.58
CA ILE A 391 22.03 -4.33 15.00
C ILE A 391 22.11 -3.22 16.06
N ALA A 392 22.99 -3.37 17.06
CA ALA A 392 23.18 -2.36 18.09
C ALA A 392 23.67 -1.02 17.52
N ASP A 393 24.69 -1.06 16.66
CA ASP A 393 25.26 0.12 16.00
C ASP A 393 24.22 0.82 15.12
N ALA A 394 23.43 0.05 14.37
CA ALA A 394 22.36 0.61 13.54
C ALA A 394 21.21 1.20 14.38
N LYS A 395 20.91 0.65 15.56
CA LYS A 395 19.95 1.25 16.53
C LYS A 395 20.47 2.59 17.08
N ALA A 396 21.79 2.70 17.28
CA ALA A 396 22.46 3.90 17.80
C ALA A 396 22.78 4.97 16.73
N SER A 397 22.60 4.67 15.44
CA SER A 397 22.94 5.58 14.35
C SER A 397 22.14 6.90 14.37
N ASP A 398 22.76 7.99 13.91
CA ASP A 398 22.12 9.28 13.64
C ASP A 398 21.34 9.31 12.31
N ARG A 399 21.59 8.33 11.43
CA ARG A 399 20.88 8.10 10.15
C ARG A 399 19.60 7.30 10.37
N GLU A 400 18.93 6.89 9.29
CA GLU A 400 17.69 6.09 9.41
C GLU A 400 17.96 4.71 10.02
N GLY A 401 19.12 4.10 9.73
CA GLY A 401 19.54 2.81 10.25
C GLY A 401 20.27 2.00 9.18
N ALA A 402 20.03 0.68 9.14
CA ALA A 402 20.71 -0.24 8.22
C ALA A 402 19.74 -1.29 7.64
N VAL A 403 20.15 -1.93 6.55
CA VAL A 403 19.53 -3.14 6.02
C VAL A 403 20.56 -4.27 6.09
N LEU A 404 20.15 -5.40 6.64
CA LEU A 404 20.91 -6.63 6.73
C LEU A 404 20.45 -7.54 5.60
N TYR A 405 21.38 -7.93 4.73
CA TYR A 405 21.18 -8.88 3.64
C TYR A 405 21.89 -10.18 4.01
N PHE A 406 21.12 -11.19 4.35
CA PHE A 406 21.62 -12.53 4.67
C PHE A 406 21.94 -13.29 3.39
N ASN A 407 22.90 -14.20 3.46
CA ASN A 407 23.40 -14.94 2.30
C ASN A 407 22.38 -15.97 1.78
N ASP A 408 21.41 -16.37 2.59
CA ASP A 408 20.26 -17.19 2.21
C ASP A 408 19.14 -16.38 1.52
N GLY A 409 19.32 -15.07 1.34
CA GLY A 409 18.37 -14.15 0.72
C GLY A 409 17.39 -13.50 1.69
N TRP A 410 17.44 -13.81 2.99
CA TRP A 410 16.63 -13.10 3.97
C TRP A 410 17.08 -11.65 4.11
N MET A 411 16.13 -10.74 4.36
CA MET A 411 16.39 -9.32 4.54
C MET A 411 15.70 -8.82 5.79
N VAL A 412 16.42 -8.06 6.61
CA VAL A 412 15.90 -7.42 7.81
C VAL A 412 16.40 -6.00 7.87
N LYS A 413 15.55 -5.05 8.28
CA LYS A 413 15.98 -3.65 8.47
C LYS A 413 16.08 -3.29 9.95
N VAL A 414 17.07 -2.50 10.29
CA VAL A 414 17.19 -1.86 11.59
C VAL A 414 16.88 -0.39 11.40
N LYS A 415 16.03 0.17 12.24
CA LYS A 415 15.82 1.63 12.30
C LYS A 415 16.43 2.15 13.58
N SER A 416 17.15 3.26 13.47
CA SER A 416 17.71 3.92 14.65
C SER A 416 16.61 4.38 15.60
N ASP A 417 16.93 4.40 16.89
CA ASP A 417 16.00 4.86 17.93
C ASP A 417 15.67 6.34 17.73
N ARG A 418 16.67 7.15 17.35
CA ARG A 418 16.49 8.55 16.98
C ARG A 418 15.49 8.72 15.83
N TYR A 419 15.66 7.96 14.74
CA TYR A 419 14.75 8.04 13.60
C TYR A 419 13.32 7.63 13.95
N LYS A 420 13.14 6.51 14.68
CA LYS A 420 11.82 6.05 15.14
C LYS A 420 11.12 7.12 15.98
N MET A 421 11.86 7.74 16.89
CA MET A 421 11.37 8.80 17.76
C MET A 421 10.89 10.01 16.95
N ILE A 422 11.73 10.59 16.08
CA ILE A 422 11.37 11.75 15.26
C ILE A 422 10.17 11.42 14.36
N LYS A 423 10.17 10.24 13.73
CA LYS A 423 9.07 9.78 12.87
C LYS A 423 7.74 9.71 13.62
N SER A 424 7.75 9.30 14.89
CA SER A 424 6.54 9.21 15.72
C SER A 424 5.85 10.56 15.93
N LEU A 425 6.57 11.67 15.85
CA LEU A 425 6.01 13.02 16.02
C LEU A 425 5.20 13.48 14.79
N ARG A 426 5.49 12.93 13.60
CA ARG A 426 4.94 13.42 12.32
C ARG A 426 3.41 13.50 12.29
N PRO A 427 2.61 12.49 12.70
CA PRO A 427 1.16 12.58 12.61
C PRO A 427 0.57 13.71 13.47
N SER A 428 1.14 13.90 14.66
CA SER A 428 0.75 14.96 15.60
C SER A 428 1.11 16.35 15.05
N LEU A 429 2.32 16.50 14.51
CA LEU A 429 2.77 17.75 13.90
C LEU A 429 1.97 18.10 12.65
N GLN A 430 1.72 17.14 11.74
CA GLN A 430 0.89 17.36 10.55
C GLN A 430 -0.54 17.78 10.95
N ARG A 431 -1.11 17.18 12.00
CA ARG A 431 -2.42 17.55 12.52
C ARG A 431 -2.44 18.99 13.05
N ALA A 432 -1.44 19.38 13.83
CA ALA A 432 -1.36 20.71 14.43
C ALA A 432 -1.04 21.79 13.39
N LEU A 433 0.03 21.60 12.63
CA LEU A 433 0.62 22.63 11.76
C LEU A 433 -0.07 22.77 10.40
N LEU A 434 -0.66 21.69 9.86
CA LEU A 434 -1.28 21.72 8.53
C LEU A 434 -2.81 21.80 8.60
N ARG A 435 -3.42 21.28 9.66
CA ARG A 435 -4.89 21.23 9.80
C ARG A 435 -5.45 22.17 10.86
N GLY A 436 -4.59 22.88 11.59
CA GLY A 436 -5.00 23.80 12.67
C GLY A 436 -5.76 23.11 13.80
N ARG A 437 -5.56 21.80 14.01
CA ARG A 437 -6.27 21.03 15.02
C ARG A 437 -5.41 20.84 16.26
N ASN A 438 -6.03 20.92 17.43
CA ASN A 438 -5.36 20.62 18.69
C ASN A 438 -4.79 19.19 18.71
N LEU A 439 -3.67 19.05 19.40
CA LEU A 439 -3.07 17.76 19.75
C LEU A 439 -4.05 17.03 20.67
N VAL A 440 -4.43 15.81 20.27
CA VAL A 440 -5.49 15.04 20.93
C VAL A 440 -4.95 14.17 22.07
N ASP A 441 -3.64 13.90 22.04
CA ASP A 441 -3.00 12.91 22.89
C ASP A 441 -2.25 13.57 24.07
N ARG A 442 -2.28 12.91 25.24
CA ARG A 442 -1.57 13.31 26.48
C ARG A 442 -0.33 12.45 26.76
N GLY A 443 0.02 11.52 25.88
CA GLY A 443 1.24 10.70 26.01
C GLY A 443 2.55 11.46 25.77
N ALA A 444 3.67 10.79 26.07
CA ALA A 444 5.02 11.36 25.94
C ALA A 444 5.34 11.89 24.53
N THR A 445 4.88 11.22 23.48
CA THR A 445 5.01 11.67 22.09
C THR A 445 4.33 13.02 21.85
N ALA A 446 3.15 13.23 22.45
CA ALA A 446 2.40 14.47 22.29
C ALA A 446 3.00 15.61 23.11
N GLU A 447 3.53 15.33 24.31
CA GLU A 447 4.31 16.29 25.09
C GLU A 447 5.55 16.75 24.33
N ARG A 448 6.30 15.81 23.77
CA ARG A 448 7.48 16.13 22.95
C ARG A 448 7.10 16.95 21.71
N ALA A 449 5.99 16.62 21.04
CA ALA A 449 5.49 17.41 19.91
C ALA A 449 5.10 18.84 20.34
N ARG A 450 4.52 19.05 21.54
CA ARG A 450 4.25 20.39 22.08
C ARG A 450 5.53 21.17 22.30
N ARG A 451 6.51 20.58 22.98
CA ARG A 451 7.82 21.20 23.21
C ARG A 451 8.52 21.63 21.91
N VAL A 452 8.43 20.81 20.85
CA VAL A 452 8.96 21.19 19.53
C VAL A 452 8.23 22.40 18.95
N ILE A 453 6.89 22.43 19.02
CA ILE A 453 6.09 23.56 18.53
C ILE A 453 6.38 24.82 19.33
N ASP A 454 6.47 24.72 20.65
CA ASP A 454 6.70 25.86 21.54
C ASP A 454 8.11 26.42 21.33
N TYR A 455 9.13 25.57 21.25
CA TYR A 455 10.49 25.99 20.88
C TYR A 455 10.52 26.70 19.52
N ALA A 456 9.85 26.15 18.51
CA ALA A 456 9.79 26.78 17.19
C ALA A 456 9.10 28.15 17.23
N ARG A 457 8.05 28.32 18.04
CA ARG A 457 7.38 29.62 18.23
C ARG A 457 8.26 30.63 18.97
N GLU A 458 8.92 30.21 20.04
CA GLU A 458 9.83 31.05 20.83
C GLU A 458 11.00 31.57 20.00
N HIS A 459 11.44 30.80 19.00
CA HIS A 459 12.59 31.09 18.15
C HIS A 459 12.23 31.50 16.71
N ASP A 460 10.96 31.74 16.39
CA ASP A 460 10.47 32.14 15.05
C ASP A 460 10.92 31.20 13.90
N ILE A 461 10.82 29.89 14.14
CA ILE A 461 11.21 28.83 13.18
C ILE A 461 9.96 28.29 12.48
N ASP A 462 9.92 28.35 11.15
CA ASP A 462 8.90 27.65 10.36
C ASP A 462 9.19 26.14 10.34
N LEU A 463 8.27 25.36 10.90
CA LEU A 463 8.31 23.90 10.90
C LEU A 463 7.70 23.28 9.64
N THR A 464 7.32 24.09 8.66
CA THR A 464 6.70 23.63 7.41
C THR A 464 7.56 23.98 6.21
N TYR A 465 7.35 23.25 5.12
CA TYR A 465 7.94 23.58 3.82
C TYR A 465 6.94 23.30 2.70
N GLN A 466 7.15 23.97 1.56
CA GLN A 466 6.35 23.73 0.37
C GLN A 466 6.94 22.60 -0.46
N ARG A 467 6.12 21.58 -0.72
CA ARG A 467 6.46 20.46 -1.60
C ARG A 467 6.30 20.88 -3.06
N LYS A 468 7.38 21.41 -3.65
CA LYS A 468 7.34 22.09 -4.96
C LYS A 468 6.65 21.31 -6.09
N ALA A 469 6.91 20.01 -6.21
CA ALA A 469 6.32 19.19 -7.26
C ALA A 469 4.84 18.85 -7.05
N PHE A 470 4.32 18.96 -5.82
CA PHE A 470 2.96 18.53 -5.48
C PHE A 470 2.02 19.71 -5.17
N GLY A 471 2.54 20.92 -4.99
CA GLY A 471 1.74 22.10 -4.67
C GLY A 471 1.13 22.09 -3.26
N GLU A 472 1.64 21.24 -2.37
CA GLU A 472 1.15 21.07 -0.99
C GLU A 472 2.20 21.52 0.04
N ARG A 473 1.80 21.74 1.29
CA ARG A 473 2.74 21.91 2.42
C ARG A 473 2.87 20.62 3.21
N ASP A 474 4.05 20.39 3.76
CA ASP A 474 4.27 19.35 4.77
C ASP A 474 5.19 19.85 5.89
N VAL A 475 5.37 19.04 6.92
CA VAL A 475 6.23 19.32 8.07
C VAL A 475 7.69 19.06 7.70
N ASP A 476 8.58 20.02 7.96
CA ASP A 476 10.02 19.85 7.80
C ASP A 476 10.58 19.00 8.94
N MET A 477 10.60 17.69 8.73
CA MET A 477 11.03 16.73 9.73
C MET A 477 12.54 16.78 10.03
N ILE A 478 13.34 17.39 9.14
CA ILE A 478 14.77 17.61 9.38
C ILE A 478 14.93 18.68 10.46
N THR A 479 14.21 19.80 10.32
CA THR A 479 14.18 20.86 11.33
C THR A 479 13.63 20.36 12.66
N VAL A 480 12.55 19.56 12.62
CA VAL A 480 12.02 18.89 13.83
C VAL A 480 13.09 18.05 14.52
N GLY A 481 13.85 17.25 13.77
CA GLY A 481 14.94 16.45 14.32
C GLY A 481 16.00 17.29 15.04
N ARG A 482 16.44 18.40 14.42
CA ARG A 482 17.41 19.33 15.02
C ARG A 482 16.88 19.94 16.33
N ILE A 483 15.61 20.32 16.38
CA ILE A 483 14.99 20.87 17.60
C ILE A 483 14.92 19.80 18.69
N VAL A 484 14.57 18.56 18.35
CA VAL A 484 14.55 17.46 19.33
C VAL A 484 15.93 17.26 19.94
N ASP A 485 16.99 17.25 19.14
CA ASP A 485 18.36 17.10 19.64
C ASP A 485 18.72 18.25 20.61
N LEU A 486 18.41 19.50 20.26
CA LEU A 486 18.63 20.67 21.12
C LEU A 486 17.86 20.60 22.45
N LEU A 487 16.63 20.09 22.42
CA LEU A 487 15.79 19.95 23.61
C LEU A 487 16.29 18.85 24.55
N ASP A 488 16.83 17.77 24.01
CA ASP A 488 17.37 16.65 24.78
C ASP A 488 18.76 17.02 25.38
N ASP A 489 19.62 17.74 24.65
CA ASP A 489 20.90 18.26 25.16
C ASP A 489 20.72 19.23 26.34
N ARG A 490 19.71 20.12 26.27
CA ARG A 490 19.37 21.03 27.38
C ARG A 490 18.93 20.27 28.62
N THR A 491 18.16 19.19 28.47
CA THR A 491 17.76 18.37 29.63
C THR A 491 18.97 17.67 30.27
N ALA A 492 19.90 17.13 29.49
CA ALA A 492 21.11 16.50 30.00
C ALA A 492 22.02 17.49 30.76
N SER A 493 22.20 18.71 30.22
CA SER A 493 22.96 19.76 30.88
C SER A 493 22.32 20.23 32.21
N SER A 494 20.99 20.34 32.25
CA SER A 494 20.26 20.72 33.47
C SER A 494 20.33 19.64 34.56
N SER A 495 20.22 18.35 34.20
CA SER A 495 20.34 17.24 35.16
C SER A 495 21.76 17.08 35.72
N ALA A 496 22.79 17.35 34.89
CA ALA A 496 24.17 17.36 35.34
C ALA A 496 24.44 18.50 36.33
N SER A 497 23.88 19.70 36.07
CA SER A 497 24.02 20.84 36.99
C SER A 497 23.29 20.64 38.33
N SER A 498 22.12 19.99 38.34
CA SER A 498 21.42 19.65 39.57
C SER A 498 22.14 18.58 40.38
N ALA A 499 22.75 17.58 39.73
CA ALA A 499 23.51 16.52 40.41
C ALA A 499 24.81 17.06 41.06
N SER A 500 25.53 17.97 40.39
CA SER A 500 26.70 18.63 40.99
C SER A 500 26.33 19.53 42.17
N SER A 501 25.17 20.18 42.16
CA SER A 501 24.71 20.99 43.29
C SER A 501 24.30 20.18 44.52
N THR A 502 24.00 18.88 44.37
CA THR A 502 23.71 17.98 45.50
C THR A 502 24.99 17.42 46.15
N ILE A 503 26.08 17.29 45.40
CA ILE A 503 27.37 16.78 45.91
C ILE A 503 28.16 17.87 46.65
N SER A 504 27.96 19.17 46.34
CA SER A 504 28.57 20.28 47.10
C SER A 504 27.85 20.64 48.41
N ASN A 505 26.80 19.92 48.79
CA ASN A 505 26.05 20.12 50.05
C ASN A 505 26.09 18.90 50.99
N MET A 506 27.04 17.98 50.79
CA MET A 506 27.53 17.03 51.80
C MET A 506 28.99 17.36 52.09
#